data_AF-A0A538C6S0-F1
#
_entry.id   AF-A0A538C6S0-F1
#
_cell.length_a   1.000
_cell.length_b   1.000
_cell.length_c   1.000
_cell.angle_alpha   90.00
_cell.angle_beta   90.00
_cell.angle_gamma   90.00
#
_symmetry.space_group_name_H-M   'P 1'
#
loop_
_entity.id
_entity.type
_entity.pdbx_description
1 polymer ?
#
loop_
_entity_poly.entity_id
_entity_poly.type
_entity_poly.pdbx_seq_one_letter_code
_entity_poly.pdbx_strand_id
1 'polypeptide(L)'
;MRNRARHRSTTIERLRLAIDCLPVATREAMLDGVRASERIIAGAYVDTEGGVCPMLAAHRRGTRTDFLSFAKSWDRFTRIKSGARAATRREVAILVAQLEDSIASASGLELDAAISEHRELRRRRLRKQRRASVADADPAGEISARRLRPALLRPFLGDKSASRPARRSDSPVASRG
;
A
#
# COMPACT_ATOMS: atom_id res chain seq x y z
N MET A 1 31.31 4.05 12.85
CA MET A 1 30.75 4.57 11.56
C MET A 1 29.91 3.57 10.74
N ARG A 2 30.11 2.23 10.84
CA ARG A 2 29.45 1.23 9.96
C ARG A 2 27.90 1.23 9.93
N ASN A 3 27.22 1.46 11.06
CA ASN A 3 25.75 1.36 11.13
C ASN A 3 25.00 2.37 10.26
N ARG A 4 25.52 3.60 10.12
CA ARG A 4 24.90 4.66 9.29
C ARG A 4 24.93 4.31 7.80
N ALA A 5 25.96 3.60 7.33
CA ALA A 5 26.06 3.13 5.96
C ALA A 5 25.07 1.98 5.68
N ARG A 6 25.05 0.95 6.53
CA ARG A 6 24.07 -0.15 6.42
C ARG A 6 22.64 0.36 6.40
N HIS A 7 22.28 1.25 7.33
CA HIS A 7 20.93 1.80 7.37
C HIS A 7 20.56 2.58 6.09
N ARG A 8 21.51 3.36 5.50
CA ARG A 8 21.29 4.03 4.21
C ARG A 8 21.03 3.05 3.08
N SER A 9 21.81 1.97 2.98
CA SER A 9 21.60 0.90 1.99
C SER A 9 20.18 0.35 2.11
N THR A 10 19.78 -0.07 3.32
CA THR A 10 18.43 -0.63 3.56
C THR A 10 17.27 0.35 3.32
N THR A 11 17.49 1.67 3.36
CA THR A 11 16.47 2.66 2.98
C THR A 11 16.40 2.90 1.48
N ILE A 12 17.53 2.82 0.78
CA ILE A 12 17.62 2.96 -0.69
C ILE A 12 17.03 1.71 -1.36
N GLU A 13 17.35 0.52 -0.86
CA GLU A 13 16.78 -0.76 -1.27
C GLU A 13 15.26 -0.83 -1.04
N ARG A 14 14.78 -0.33 0.11
CA ARG A 14 13.34 -0.26 0.41
C ARG A 14 12.58 0.73 -0.47
N LEU A 15 13.21 1.83 -0.88
CA LEU A 15 12.63 2.76 -1.84
C LEU A 15 12.55 2.09 -3.23
N ARG A 16 13.63 1.45 -3.69
CA ARG A 16 13.67 0.69 -4.94
C ARG A 16 12.54 -0.35 -5.01
N LEU A 17 12.44 -1.24 -4.02
CA LEU A 17 11.38 -2.26 -3.98
C LEU A 17 9.96 -1.65 -3.96
N ALA A 18 9.79 -0.48 -3.33
CA ALA A 18 8.49 0.20 -3.34
C ALA A 18 8.17 0.88 -4.69
N ILE A 19 9.19 1.29 -5.45
CA ILE A 19 9.08 1.76 -6.83
C ILE A 19 8.77 0.60 -7.79
N ASP A 20 9.48 -0.52 -7.66
CA ASP A 20 9.30 -1.71 -8.52
C ASP A 20 7.88 -2.30 -8.39
N CYS A 21 7.24 -2.16 -7.22
CA CYS A 21 5.84 -2.52 -6.99
C CYS A 21 4.80 -1.60 -7.66
N LEU A 22 5.20 -0.44 -8.20
CA LEU A 22 4.30 0.47 -8.90
C LEU A 22 4.02 -0.04 -10.33
N PRO A 23 2.79 0.13 -10.88
CA PRO A 23 2.54 -0.06 -12.31
C PRO A 23 3.51 0.76 -13.15
N VAL A 24 3.94 0.27 -14.32
CA VAL A 24 4.91 0.98 -15.19
C VAL A 24 4.43 2.40 -15.52
N ALA A 25 3.17 2.54 -15.95
CA ALA A 25 2.55 3.85 -16.20
C ALA A 25 2.54 4.80 -14.97
N THR A 26 2.59 4.28 -13.74
CA THR A 26 2.73 5.10 -12.52
C THR A 26 4.17 5.56 -12.31
N ARG A 27 5.17 4.74 -12.66
CA ARG A 27 6.59 5.11 -12.61
C ARG A 27 6.92 6.16 -13.66
N GLU A 28 6.45 6.00 -14.89
CA GLU A 28 6.60 6.95 -15.99
C GLU A 28 5.98 8.32 -15.63
N ALA A 29 4.69 8.32 -15.25
CA ALA A 29 3.99 9.51 -14.78
C ALA A 29 4.67 10.19 -13.57
N MET A 30 5.24 9.41 -12.65
CA MET A 30 6.00 9.94 -11.52
C MET A 30 7.32 10.57 -11.96
N LEU A 31 8.04 9.96 -12.90
CA LEU A 31 9.29 10.49 -13.45
C LEU A 31 9.05 11.84 -14.14
N ASP A 32 8.03 11.92 -15.01
CA ASP A 32 7.64 13.14 -15.72
C ASP A 32 7.06 14.21 -14.79
N GLY A 33 6.31 13.79 -13.77
CA GLY A 33 5.81 14.66 -12.71
C GLY A 33 6.93 15.25 -11.88
N VAL A 34 7.90 14.44 -11.44
CA VAL A 34 9.05 14.84 -10.63
C VAL A 34 9.97 15.78 -11.41
N ARG A 35 10.24 15.48 -12.69
CA ARG A 35 11.08 16.33 -13.55
C ARG A 35 10.48 17.71 -13.83
N ALA A 36 9.16 17.79 -13.97
CA ALA A 36 8.46 19.05 -14.25
C ALA A 36 8.04 19.84 -13.00
N SER A 37 8.24 19.29 -11.80
CA SER A 37 7.89 19.96 -10.54
C SER A 37 9.07 20.80 -10.04
N GLU A 38 8.87 22.10 -9.86
CA GLU A 38 9.88 23.00 -9.31
C GLU A 38 10.35 22.59 -7.91
N ARG A 39 9.44 22.04 -7.09
CA ARG A 39 9.69 21.74 -5.68
C ARG A 39 9.02 20.43 -5.25
N ILE A 40 9.81 19.37 -5.11
CA ILE A 40 9.37 18.07 -4.57
C ILE A 40 9.51 18.05 -3.03
N ILE A 41 8.54 17.43 -2.34
CA ILE A 41 8.51 17.32 -0.87
C ILE A 41 8.46 15.88 -0.35
N ALA A 42 8.72 15.73 0.95
CA ALA A 42 8.45 14.54 1.74
C ALA A 42 7.64 14.89 3.00
N GLY A 43 6.93 13.90 3.57
CA GLY A 43 6.16 14.02 4.82
C GLY A 43 4.75 14.61 4.69
N ALA A 44 4.36 15.09 3.50
CA ALA A 44 3.01 15.56 3.20
C ALA A 44 2.67 15.38 1.70
N TYR A 45 1.42 15.62 1.31
CA TYR A 45 0.94 15.53 -0.07
C TYR A 45 1.22 16.81 -0.88
N VAL A 46 0.96 17.96 -0.23
CA VAL A 46 1.35 19.33 -0.61
C VAL A 46 1.91 20.04 0.62
N ASP A 47 2.64 21.13 0.42
CA ASP A 47 2.97 22.08 1.50
C ASP A 47 2.54 23.52 1.19
N THR A 48 2.73 24.42 2.16
CA THR A 48 2.32 25.83 2.08
C THR A 48 3.11 26.65 1.05
N GLU A 49 4.24 26.13 0.55
CA GLU A 49 5.07 26.74 -0.49
C GLU A 49 4.71 26.20 -1.89
N GLY A 50 3.63 25.43 -2.02
CA GLY A 50 3.19 24.84 -3.29
C GLY A 50 4.00 23.61 -3.73
N GLY A 51 4.89 23.10 -2.88
CA GLY A 51 5.64 21.87 -3.16
C GLY A 51 4.73 20.64 -3.15
N VAL A 52 5.10 19.62 -3.93
CA VAL A 52 4.28 18.41 -4.13
C VAL A 52 5.04 17.13 -3.87
N CYS A 53 4.38 16.11 -3.33
CA CYS A 53 5.01 14.80 -3.19
C CYS A 53 5.11 14.09 -4.56
N PRO A 54 6.01 13.11 -4.74
CA PRO A 54 6.15 12.40 -6.01
C PRO A 54 4.86 11.71 -6.47
N MET A 55 4.03 11.23 -5.55
CA MET A 55 2.75 10.58 -5.89
C MET A 55 1.73 11.60 -6.44
N LEU A 56 1.62 12.79 -5.85
CA LEU A 56 0.79 13.87 -6.42
C LEU A 56 1.34 14.34 -7.77
N ALA A 57 2.66 14.41 -7.93
CA ALA A 57 3.26 14.74 -9.21
C ALA A 57 2.86 13.71 -10.29
N ALA A 58 2.82 12.41 -9.96
CA ALA A 58 2.30 11.35 -10.83
C ALA A 58 0.79 11.49 -11.09
N HIS A 59 -0.01 11.81 -10.07
CA HIS A 59 -1.47 11.99 -10.21
C HIS A 59 -1.82 13.16 -11.13
N ARG A 60 -1.04 14.25 -11.10
CA ARG A 60 -1.17 15.39 -12.04
C ARG A 60 -0.88 15.00 -13.50
N ARG A 61 -0.26 13.85 -13.76
CA ARG A 61 -0.08 13.26 -15.09
C ARG A 61 -1.16 12.22 -15.45
N GLY A 62 -2.25 12.14 -14.68
CA GLY A 62 -3.44 11.34 -15.00
C GLY A 62 -3.52 9.97 -14.32
N THR A 63 -2.53 9.61 -13.50
CA THR A 63 -2.59 8.37 -12.69
C THR A 63 -3.51 8.54 -11.48
N ARG A 64 -4.05 7.42 -10.97
CA ARG A 64 -5.04 7.40 -9.88
C ARG A 64 -4.77 6.24 -8.91
N THR A 65 -3.52 6.05 -8.51
CA THR A 65 -3.09 4.81 -7.85
C THR A 65 -2.30 5.10 -6.59
N ASP A 66 -3.01 5.15 -5.46
CA ASP A 66 -2.44 5.39 -4.14
C ASP A 66 -1.59 4.21 -3.65
N PHE A 67 -0.26 4.33 -3.77
CA PHE A 67 0.69 3.39 -3.18
C PHE A 67 1.23 3.90 -1.84
N LEU A 68 0.52 3.57 -0.75
CA LEU A 68 0.92 3.90 0.62
C LEU A 68 2.29 3.30 1.01
N SER A 69 2.68 2.16 0.42
CA SER A 69 4.01 1.57 0.59
C SER A 69 5.13 2.47 0.03
N PHE A 70 4.91 3.07 -1.15
CA PHE A 70 5.83 4.05 -1.73
C PHE A 70 5.94 5.28 -0.84
N ALA A 71 4.82 5.89 -0.44
CA ALA A 71 4.82 7.08 0.41
C ALA A 71 5.63 6.87 1.72
N LYS A 72 5.36 5.75 2.42
CA LYS A 72 6.11 5.36 3.63
C LYS A 72 7.60 5.12 3.37
N SER A 73 7.97 4.55 2.22
CA SER A 73 9.37 4.32 1.84
C SER A 73 10.10 5.61 1.47
N TRP A 74 9.43 6.54 0.79
CA TRP A 74 9.94 7.87 0.45
C TRP A 74 10.22 8.70 1.71
N ASP A 75 9.26 8.78 2.62
CA ASP A 75 9.40 9.49 3.90
C ASP A 75 10.51 8.88 4.77
N ARG A 76 10.62 7.55 4.81
CA ARG A 76 11.71 6.85 5.50
C ARG A 76 13.08 7.08 4.85
N PHE A 77 13.16 7.12 3.52
CA PHE A 77 14.40 7.39 2.78
C PHE A 77 14.91 8.81 3.03
N THR A 78 14.00 9.79 2.96
CA THR A 78 14.25 11.21 3.26
C THR A 78 14.38 11.48 4.77
N ARG A 79 14.07 10.50 5.63
CA ARG A 79 14.21 10.58 7.10
C ARG A 79 13.39 11.70 7.72
N ILE A 80 12.26 12.06 7.12
CA ILE A 80 11.34 13.03 7.72
C ILE A 80 10.79 12.44 9.02
N LYS A 81 10.71 13.28 10.07
CA LYS A 81 10.19 12.88 11.38
C LYS A 81 8.75 13.34 11.60
N SER A 82 8.44 14.53 11.12
CA SER A 82 7.14 15.19 11.19
C SER A 82 7.11 16.36 10.20
N GLY A 83 5.90 16.74 9.77
CA GLY A 83 5.69 17.86 8.86
C GLY A 83 6.16 17.61 7.42
N ALA A 84 5.93 18.62 6.57
CA ALA A 84 6.45 18.65 5.21
C ALA A 84 7.88 19.22 5.18
N ARG A 85 8.71 18.77 4.24
CA ARG A 85 9.93 19.50 3.83
C ARG A 85 10.22 19.35 2.35
N ALA A 86 10.92 20.33 1.78
CA ALA A 86 11.58 20.17 0.48
C ALA A 86 12.55 18.97 0.49
N ALA A 87 12.48 18.15 -0.56
CA ALA A 87 13.46 17.11 -0.84
C ALA A 87 14.75 17.75 -1.36
N THR A 88 15.91 17.25 -0.92
CA THR A 88 17.19 17.75 -1.42
C THR A 88 17.42 17.32 -2.86
N ARG A 89 18.22 18.08 -3.63
CA ARG A 89 18.59 17.73 -5.02
C ARG A 89 19.12 16.29 -5.13
N ARG A 90 19.87 15.81 -4.13
CA ARG A 90 20.39 14.43 -4.08
C ARG A 90 19.29 13.39 -3.87
N GLU A 91 18.28 13.68 -3.05
CA GLU A 91 17.15 12.77 -2.81
C GLU A 91 16.29 12.65 -4.07
N VAL A 92 16.03 13.77 -4.74
CA VAL A 92 15.32 13.80 -6.03
C VAL A 92 16.11 13.06 -7.12
N ALA A 93 17.43 13.29 -7.24
CA ALA A 93 18.28 12.59 -8.21
C ALA A 93 18.31 11.06 -7.98
N ILE A 94 18.31 10.60 -6.72
CA ILE A 94 18.23 9.17 -6.40
C ILE A 94 16.86 8.59 -6.77
N LEU A 95 15.76 9.32 -6.52
CA LEU A 95 14.42 8.90 -6.94
C LEU A 95 14.32 8.80 -8.47
N VAL A 96 14.80 9.79 -9.20
CA VAL A 96 14.84 9.81 -10.67
C VAL A 96 15.63 8.61 -11.21
N ALA A 97 16.85 8.39 -10.73
CA ALA A 97 17.68 7.27 -11.17
C ALA A 97 17.05 5.89 -10.86
N GLN A 98 16.36 5.74 -9.72
CA GLN A 98 15.63 4.51 -9.40
C GLN A 98 14.38 4.31 -10.26
N LEU A 99 13.66 5.37 -10.62
CA LEU A 99 12.53 5.31 -11.55
C LEU A 99 13.02 4.89 -12.94
N GLU A 100 14.10 5.49 -13.44
CA GLU A 100 14.71 5.14 -14.74
C GLU A 100 15.19 3.68 -14.78
N ASP A 101 15.96 3.23 -13.79
CA ASP A 101 16.42 1.84 -13.67
C ASP A 101 15.24 0.85 -13.60
N SER A 102 14.18 1.21 -12.85
CA SER A 102 12.97 0.39 -12.70
C SER A 102 12.13 0.31 -13.98
N ILE A 103 12.00 1.41 -14.75
CA ILE A 103 11.30 1.44 -16.05
C ILE A 103 12.10 0.66 -17.10
N ALA A 104 13.42 0.90 -17.18
CA ALA A 104 14.30 0.15 -18.08
C ALA A 104 14.27 -1.36 -17.78
N SER A 105 14.26 -1.74 -16.49
CA SER A 105 14.15 -3.15 -16.07
C SER A 105 12.76 -3.75 -16.35
N ALA A 106 11.67 -3.00 -16.12
CA ALA A 106 10.31 -3.48 -16.38
C ALA A 106 9.93 -3.54 -17.86
N SER A 107 10.78 -3.01 -18.75
CA SER A 107 10.71 -3.28 -20.19
C SER A 107 10.84 -4.80 -20.50
N GLY A 108 11.29 -5.61 -19.52
CA GLY A 108 11.21 -7.07 -19.52
C GLY A 108 9.95 -7.66 -18.85
N LEU A 109 8.77 -7.43 -19.45
CA LEU A 109 7.53 -8.25 -19.50
C LEU A 109 6.93 -9.00 -18.28
N GLU A 110 7.65 -9.36 -17.22
CA GLU A 110 7.21 -10.36 -16.23
C GLU A 110 6.11 -9.87 -15.27
N LEU A 111 6.30 -8.73 -14.59
CA LEU A 111 5.40 -8.33 -13.50
C LEU A 111 4.03 -7.85 -14.00
N ASP A 112 3.98 -7.10 -15.11
CA ASP A 112 2.70 -6.66 -15.69
C ASP A 112 1.93 -7.83 -16.33
N ALA A 113 2.63 -8.82 -16.89
CA ALA A 113 2.00 -10.09 -17.29
C ALA A 113 1.41 -10.82 -16.09
N ALA A 114 2.15 -10.98 -14.99
CA ALA A 114 1.66 -11.61 -13.76
C ALA A 114 0.48 -10.86 -13.12
N ILE A 115 0.47 -9.52 -13.14
CA ILE A 115 -0.67 -8.70 -12.68
C ILE A 115 -1.88 -8.89 -13.60
N SER A 116 -1.67 -8.95 -14.92
CA SER A 116 -2.73 -9.21 -15.91
C SER A 116 -3.35 -10.59 -15.71
N GLU A 117 -2.52 -11.63 -15.59
CA GLU A 117 -2.94 -13.01 -15.33
C GLU A 117 -3.69 -13.12 -14.01
N HIS A 118 -3.19 -12.53 -12.91
CA HIS A 118 -3.89 -12.55 -11.62
C HIS A 118 -5.27 -11.87 -11.72
N ARG A 119 -5.36 -10.74 -12.43
CA ARG A 119 -6.64 -10.06 -12.68
C ARG A 119 -7.58 -10.94 -13.51
N GLU A 120 -7.08 -11.67 -14.50
CA GLU A 120 -7.90 -12.59 -15.28
C GLU A 120 -8.37 -13.80 -14.44
N LEU A 121 -7.47 -14.45 -13.69
CA LEU A 121 -7.80 -15.57 -12.80
C LEU A 121 -8.85 -15.17 -11.74
N ARG A 122 -8.75 -13.96 -11.18
CA ARG A 122 -9.77 -13.36 -10.30
C ARG A 122 -11.12 -13.21 -11.03
N ARG A 123 -11.14 -12.64 -12.23
CA ARG A 123 -12.36 -12.50 -13.06
C ARG A 123 -12.97 -13.86 -13.41
N ARG A 124 -12.15 -14.85 -13.78
CA ARG A 124 -12.56 -16.24 -14.08
C ARG A 124 -13.18 -16.91 -12.84
N ARG A 125 -12.58 -16.78 -11.65
CA ARG A 125 -13.12 -17.33 -10.39
C ARG A 125 -14.47 -16.69 -10.03
N LEU A 126 -14.59 -15.36 -10.12
CA LEU A 126 -15.86 -14.65 -9.88
C LEU A 126 -16.96 -15.04 -10.88
N ARG A 127 -16.62 -15.21 -12.18
CA ARG A 127 -17.57 -15.72 -13.19
C ARG A 127 -18.01 -17.15 -12.90
N LYS A 128 -17.12 -18.03 -12.46
CA LYS A 128 -17.47 -19.40 -12.05
C LYS A 128 -18.38 -19.40 -10.82
N GLN A 129 -18.09 -18.58 -9.80
CA GLN A 129 -18.96 -18.42 -8.63
C GLN A 129 -20.35 -17.90 -8.99
N ARG A 130 -20.46 -16.87 -9.85
CA ARG A 130 -21.76 -16.37 -10.32
C ARG A 130 -22.54 -17.38 -11.15
N ARG A 131 -21.87 -18.23 -11.95
CA ARG A 131 -22.54 -19.32 -12.68
C ARG A 131 -23.01 -20.42 -11.74
N ALA A 132 -22.22 -20.79 -10.72
CA ALA A 132 -22.64 -21.74 -9.70
C ALA A 132 -23.86 -21.22 -8.91
N SER A 133 -23.86 -19.95 -8.49
CA SER A 133 -25.00 -19.36 -7.76
C SER A 133 -26.25 -19.12 -8.62
N VAL A 134 -26.13 -19.10 -9.95
CA VAL A 134 -27.29 -19.05 -10.87
C VAL A 134 -27.78 -20.46 -11.23
N ALA A 135 -26.90 -21.47 -11.24
CA ALA A 135 -27.29 -22.87 -11.40
C ALA A 135 -27.91 -23.47 -10.11
N ASP A 136 -27.59 -22.90 -8.95
CA ASP A 136 -28.18 -23.21 -7.64
C ASP A 136 -29.40 -22.33 -7.32
N ALA A 137 -29.80 -21.45 -8.26
CA ALA A 137 -31.05 -20.71 -8.20
C ALA A 137 -32.14 -21.50 -8.93
N ASP A 138 -33.19 -21.85 -8.21
CA ASP A 138 -34.35 -22.57 -8.75
C ASP A 138 -35.01 -21.75 -9.89
N PRO A 139 -35.22 -22.32 -11.10
CA PRO A 139 -35.89 -21.63 -12.19
C PRO A 139 -37.35 -21.23 -11.88
N ALA A 140 -37.96 -21.75 -10.81
CA ALA A 140 -39.26 -21.29 -10.31
C ALA A 140 -39.22 -19.94 -9.56
N GLY A 141 -38.03 -19.42 -9.21
CA GLY A 141 -37.86 -18.11 -8.59
C GLY A 141 -38.02 -18.06 -7.07
N GLU A 142 -38.23 -19.19 -6.38
CA GLU A 142 -38.27 -19.23 -4.92
C GLU A 142 -36.86 -19.09 -4.31
N ILE A 143 -36.63 -18.01 -3.55
CA ILE A 143 -35.40 -17.82 -2.77
C ILE A 143 -35.44 -18.73 -1.53
N SER A 144 -35.14 -20.02 -1.72
CA SER A 144 -34.98 -20.97 -0.63
C SER A 144 -33.72 -20.68 0.19
N ALA A 145 -33.86 -19.86 1.22
CA ALA A 145 -32.79 -19.55 2.18
C ALA A 145 -32.41 -20.79 3.02
N ARG A 146 -31.56 -21.66 2.47
CA ARG A 146 -30.98 -22.80 3.19
C ARG A 146 -30.11 -22.28 4.35
N ARG A 147 -30.69 -22.33 5.55
CA ARG A 147 -30.06 -22.00 6.83
C ARG A 147 -28.79 -22.85 7.00
N LEU A 148 -27.62 -22.22 6.86
CA LEU A 148 -26.33 -22.88 7.08
C LEU A 148 -26.29 -23.47 8.50
N ARG A 149 -26.15 -24.79 8.61
CA ARG A 149 -25.92 -25.45 9.91
C ARG A 149 -24.48 -25.17 10.37
N PRO A 150 -24.26 -24.75 11.62
CA PRO A 150 -22.91 -24.49 12.13
C PRO A 150 -22.15 -25.80 12.33
N ALA A 151 -21.18 -26.07 11.45
CA ALA A 151 -20.31 -27.24 11.56
C ALA A 151 -19.18 -27.00 12.57
N LEU A 152 -19.43 -27.45 13.80
CA LEU A 152 -18.48 -27.94 14.81
C LEU A 152 -17.03 -27.40 14.73
N LEU A 153 -16.73 -26.44 15.61
CA LEU A 153 -15.36 -26.13 16.02
C LEU A 153 -14.69 -27.38 16.63
N ARG A 154 -13.55 -27.80 16.08
CA ARG A 154 -12.64 -28.72 16.77
C ARG A 154 -11.77 -27.92 17.76
N PRO A 155 -11.69 -28.31 19.05
CA PRO A 155 -10.80 -27.66 20.01
C PRO A 155 -9.36 -28.13 19.80
N PHE A 156 -8.41 -27.20 19.79
CA PHE A 156 -6.99 -27.48 19.98
C PHE A 156 -6.59 -26.89 21.33
N LEU A 157 -6.09 -27.72 22.25
CA LEU A 157 -5.96 -27.39 23.67
C LEU A 157 -4.49 -27.37 24.10
N GLY A 158 -4.11 -26.39 24.93
CA GLY A 158 -2.85 -26.36 25.69
C GLY A 158 -1.66 -25.67 24.98
N ASP A 159 -0.75 -24.98 25.68
CA ASP A 159 -0.68 -24.73 27.14
C ASP A 159 0.29 -23.56 27.47
N LYS A 160 0.26 -23.10 28.73
CA LYS A 160 1.27 -22.33 29.49
C LYS A 160 1.23 -20.79 29.55
N SER A 161 0.25 -20.32 30.36
CA SER A 161 0.44 -19.71 31.70
C SER A 161 1.30 -18.45 31.96
N ALA A 162 0.91 -17.74 33.05
CA ALA A 162 1.49 -16.54 33.68
C ALA A 162 1.26 -15.18 32.95
N SER A 163 0.84 -14.08 33.59
CA SER A 163 0.46 -13.84 35.01
C SER A 163 -0.53 -12.66 35.16
N ARG A 164 -1.40 -12.69 36.19
CA ARG A 164 -2.04 -11.49 36.82
C ARG A 164 -1.06 -10.93 37.90
N PRO A 165 -1.24 -9.73 38.50
CA PRO A 165 -2.45 -8.90 38.68
C PRO A 165 -2.21 -7.41 38.24
N ALA A 166 -2.93 -6.33 38.64
CA ALA A 166 -4.07 -6.10 39.55
C ALA A 166 -4.84 -4.79 39.19
N ARG A 167 -5.97 -4.53 39.89
CA ARG A 167 -6.55 -3.22 40.32
C ARG A 167 -6.33 -1.99 39.41
N ARG A 168 -7.38 -1.31 38.94
CA ARG A 168 -8.31 -0.56 39.82
C ARG A 168 -9.74 -0.48 39.28
N SER A 169 -10.63 -0.16 40.22
CA SER A 169 -12.09 -0.09 40.09
C SER A 169 -12.57 1.02 39.16
N ASP A 170 -13.58 0.71 38.34
CA ASP A 170 -14.60 1.69 37.97
C ASP A 170 -15.57 1.90 39.15
N SER A 171 -16.04 3.13 39.32
CA SER A 171 -17.24 3.50 40.08
C SER A 171 -17.71 4.89 39.60
N PRO A 172 -19.02 5.21 39.73
CA PRO A 172 -19.77 5.55 38.52
C PRO A 172 -20.08 7.04 38.34
N VAL A 173 -20.51 7.36 37.13
CA VAL A 173 -21.27 8.58 36.81
C VAL A 173 -22.55 8.64 37.65
N ALA A 174 -22.75 9.78 38.33
CA ALA A 174 -24.05 10.25 38.75
C ALA A 174 -24.16 11.74 38.40
N SER A 175 -25.34 12.17 37.95
CA SER A 175 -25.56 13.47 37.30
C SER A 175 -26.29 14.46 38.20
N ARG A 176 -26.23 15.74 37.79
CA ARG A 176 -27.13 16.87 38.16
C ARG A 176 -26.94 17.48 39.56
N GLY A 177 -27.07 18.81 39.57
CA GLY A 177 -26.81 19.74 40.65
C GLY A 177 -26.35 21.06 40.04
#